data_AF-A0A0D2FZ85-F1
#
_entry.id   AF-A0A0D2FZ85-F1
#
_cell.length_a   1.000
_cell.length_b   1.000
_cell.length_c   1.000
_cell.angle_alpha   90.00
_cell.angle_beta   90.00
_cell.angle_gamma   90.00
#
_symmetry.space_group_name_H-M   'P 1'
#
loop_
_entity.id
_entity.type
_entity.pdbx_description
1 polymer ?
#
loop_
_entity_poly.entity_id
_entity_poly.type
_entity_poly.pdbx_seq_one_letter_code
_entity_poly.pdbx_strand_id
1 'polypeptide(L)'
;MNMLHIRRRLHSSLNRQSRTLVCPTDIVKLRIAHLPHQRHFTVVESPLAMVLCLESLPPEVLLRVLSFLEVPDLLQVSRTSHALRDIACDPLLHLERLHHASYTLSTLLARRPSKSSISPPNSWIWLSKTNVLSRQISKSLIRIRLSHNLEHRPSPYDLVQRAILPSACTSYSSHVSPVLIQSQQAVQRRKLKDGLGRKLERRPSVSSLVSMNIIPEECARRNISPAIVATRRKVIRESLKDGLRGWVEGRGIQAQKRKADEMEAVEKITVKNLVRRFAARKLAQDLAGQSNTRQLDPLMLEKRRAQARWGREVELAKKDEERRAAMHGTCAQPTRAHVLGLKKFWEGVIRAAGG
;
A
#
# COMPACT_ATOMS: atom_id res chain seq x y z
N MET A 1 -5.14 -19.25 40.15
CA MET A 1 -4.97 -17.92 39.53
C MET A 1 -5.20 -18.05 38.03
N ASN A 2 -6.10 -17.21 37.50
CA ASN A 2 -6.40 -16.92 36.10
C ASN A 2 -6.89 -18.05 35.18
N MET A 3 -8.22 -18.25 35.18
CA MET A 3 -9.00 -18.91 34.13
C MET A 3 -9.87 -17.85 33.45
N LEU A 4 -9.51 -17.44 32.23
CA LEU A 4 -10.26 -16.47 31.42
C LEU A 4 -11.27 -17.22 30.54
N HIS A 5 -12.56 -17.04 30.86
CA HIS A 5 -13.69 -17.57 30.10
C HIS A 5 -14.03 -16.69 28.90
N ILE A 6 -14.05 -17.32 27.73
CA ILE A 6 -14.56 -16.82 26.46
C ILE A 6 -16.09 -16.86 26.50
N ARG A 7 -16.77 -15.71 26.32
CA ARG A 7 -18.22 -15.67 26.01
C ARG A 7 -18.44 -15.03 24.65
N ARG A 8 -18.66 -15.90 23.64
CA ARG A 8 -19.26 -15.54 22.35
C ARG A 8 -20.75 -15.25 22.58
N ARG A 9 -21.21 -14.05 22.24
CA ARG A 9 -22.63 -13.69 22.24
C ARG A 9 -23.12 -13.65 20.78
N LEU A 10 -23.83 -14.70 20.38
CA LEU A 10 -24.60 -14.75 19.14
C LEU A 10 -25.82 -13.83 19.28
N HIS A 11 -25.97 -12.86 18.38
CA HIS A 11 -27.21 -12.10 18.22
C HIS A 11 -27.85 -12.50 16.89
N SER A 12 -28.87 -13.35 16.96
CA SER A 12 -29.78 -13.65 15.87
C SER A 12 -30.75 -12.47 15.70
N SER A 13 -30.63 -11.77 14.58
CA SER A 13 -31.54 -10.72 14.14
C SER A 13 -32.81 -11.36 13.58
N LEU A 14 -33.91 -11.30 14.34
CA LEU A 14 -35.25 -11.65 13.85
C LEU A 14 -35.99 -10.39 13.48
N ASN A 15 -36.06 -10.20 12.17
CA ASN A 15 -36.82 -9.22 11.43
C ASN A 15 -38.31 -9.31 11.79
N ARG A 16 -38.87 -8.30 12.47
CA ARG A 16 -40.32 -8.22 12.72
C ARG A 16 -40.87 -6.95 12.09
N GLN A 17 -41.40 -7.13 10.89
CA GLN A 17 -42.19 -6.14 10.16
C GLN A 17 -43.42 -5.75 10.98
N SER A 18 -43.51 -4.47 11.30
CA SER A 18 -44.64 -3.82 11.93
C SER A 18 -45.80 -3.76 10.95
N ARG A 19 -46.80 -4.66 11.08
CA ARG A 19 -48.10 -4.48 10.43
C ARG A 19 -48.95 -3.53 11.27
N THR A 20 -49.20 -2.36 10.71
CA THR A 20 -50.21 -1.39 11.11
C THR A 20 -51.61 -2.00 10.97
N LEU A 21 -52.35 -2.11 12.07
CA LEU A 21 -53.78 -2.39 12.03
C LEU A 21 -54.53 -1.08 11.80
N VAL A 22 -55.10 -0.96 10.61
CA VAL A 22 -56.07 0.06 10.22
C VAL A 22 -57.45 -0.45 10.61
N CYS A 23 -58.19 0.33 11.41
CA CYS A 23 -59.61 0.11 11.62
C CYS A 23 -60.39 0.51 10.36
N PRO A 24 -61.42 -0.24 9.98
CA PRO A 24 -62.54 0.32 9.25
C PRO A 24 -63.82 0.17 10.07
N THR A 25 -64.39 1.31 10.46
CA THR A 25 -65.84 1.48 10.50
C THR A 25 -66.35 1.36 9.07
N ASP A 26 -67.44 0.61 8.85
CA ASP A 26 -68.58 1.14 8.10
C ASP A 26 -69.80 0.22 8.09
N ILE A 27 -70.92 0.92 8.15
CA ILE A 27 -72.32 0.52 8.15
C ILE A 27 -72.70 0.01 6.76
N VAL A 28 -73.31 -1.17 6.67
CA VAL A 28 -74.09 -1.58 5.48
C VAL A 28 -75.49 -1.97 5.91
N LYS A 29 -76.44 -1.09 5.58
CA LYS A 29 -77.88 -1.36 5.47
C LYS A 29 -78.08 -2.45 4.40
N LEU A 30 -78.68 -3.58 4.78
CA LEU A 30 -79.32 -4.48 3.82
C LEU A 30 -80.80 -4.62 4.16
N ARG A 31 -81.59 -4.00 3.29
CA ARG A 31 -83.04 -4.12 3.13
C ARG A 31 -83.28 -5.39 2.33
N ILE A 32 -83.94 -6.40 2.89
CA ILE A 32 -84.42 -7.55 2.13
C ILE A 32 -85.94 -7.68 2.32
N ALA A 33 -86.59 -7.76 1.18
CA ALA A 33 -88.02 -7.68 0.97
C ALA A 33 -88.75 -9.00 1.30
N HIS A 34 -90.07 -8.83 1.36
CA HIS A 34 -91.13 -9.80 1.62
C HIS A 34 -91.21 -10.96 0.60
N LEU A 35 -91.39 -12.20 1.14
CA LEU A 35 -92.19 -13.36 0.65
C LEU A 35 -91.90 -13.97 -0.77
N PRO A 36 -92.43 -15.16 -1.12
CA PRO A 36 -92.83 -16.35 -0.34
C PRO A 36 -92.27 -17.67 -0.93
N HIS A 37 -92.17 -18.77 -0.17
CA HIS A 37 -92.50 -20.12 -0.69
C HIS A 37 -92.55 -21.18 0.41
N GLN A 38 -93.68 -21.87 0.46
CA GLN A 38 -93.88 -23.12 1.18
C GLN A 38 -92.81 -24.15 0.81
N ARG A 39 -92.27 -24.84 1.81
CA ARG A 39 -91.80 -26.22 1.65
C ARG A 39 -92.26 -27.04 2.84
N HIS A 40 -93.20 -27.93 2.55
CA HIS A 40 -93.54 -29.08 3.37
C HIS A 40 -92.25 -29.85 3.70
N PHE A 41 -91.91 -29.95 4.97
CA PHE A 41 -90.98 -30.96 5.47
C PHE A 41 -91.83 -32.15 5.93
N THR A 42 -91.86 -33.19 5.12
CA THR A 42 -92.39 -34.49 5.51
C THR A 42 -91.43 -35.12 6.52
N VAL A 43 -91.95 -35.38 7.71
CA VAL A 43 -91.29 -36.17 8.75
C VAL A 43 -91.16 -37.59 8.20
N VAL A 44 -89.93 -38.00 7.89
CA VAL A 44 -89.58 -39.42 7.76
C VAL A 44 -89.17 -39.87 9.16
N GLU A 45 -90.06 -40.60 9.82
CA GLU A 45 -89.75 -41.33 11.04
C GLU A 45 -88.69 -42.39 10.73
N SER A 46 -87.56 -42.29 11.42
CA SER A 46 -86.56 -43.34 11.58
C SER A 46 -86.49 -43.66 13.06
N PRO A 47 -86.95 -44.83 13.53
CA PRO A 47 -86.71 -45.27 14.89
C PRO A 47 -85.24 -45.73 14.95
N LEU A 48 -84.53 -45.41 16.05
CA LEU A 48 -83.13 -45.76 16.32
C LEU A 48 -82.05 -44.73 15.97
N ALA A 49 -82.38 -43.44 16.00
CA ALA A 49 -81.42 -42.43 16.47
C ALA A 49 -82.00 -41.84 17.75
N MET A 50 -81.55 -42.33 18.92
CA MET A 50 -81.67 -41.52 20.13
C MET A 50 -80.83 -40.27 19.90
N VAL A 51 -81.45 -39.24 19.32
CA VAL A 51 -80.93 -37.89 19.34
C VAL A 51 -80.89 -37.54 20.82
N LEU A 52 -79.72 -37.65 21.44
CA LEU A 52 -79.46 -37.12 22.76
C LEU A 52 -79.59 -35.60 22.64
N CYS A 53 -80.81 -35.10 22.71
CA CYS A 53 -81.08 -33.68 22.77
C CYS A 53 -80.42 -33.13 24.03
N LEU A 54 -79.86 -31.93 23.94
CA LEU A 54 -79.24 -31.27 25.09
C LEU A 54 -80.24 -31.15 26.28
N GLU A 55 -81.53 -31.13 25.97
CA GLU A 55 -82.65 -31.12 26.92
C GLU A 55 -82.90 -32.46 27.64
N SER A 56 -82.34 -33.59 27.14
CA SER A 56 -82.42 -34.89 27.80
C SER A 56 -81.28 -35.14 28.80
N LEU A 57 -80.35 -34.18 28.94
CA LEU A 57 -79.28 -34.25 29.93
C LEU A 57 -79.79 -33.79 31.30
N PRO A 58 -79.30 -34.41 32.39
CA PRO A 58 -79.57 -33.91 33.73
C PRO A 58 -79.12 -32.44 33.88
N PRO A 59 -79.91 -31.60 34.58
CA PRO A 59 -79.62 -30.17 34.73
C PRO A 59 -78.26 -29.90 35.38
N GLU A 60 -77.75 -30.82 36.20
CA GLU A 60 -76.43 -30.73 36.85
C GLU A 60 -75.29 -30.77 35.81
N VAL A 61 -75.44 -31.58 34.76
CA VAL A 61 -74.46 -31.68 33.68
C VAL A 61 -74.49 -30.39 32.84
N LEU A 62 -75.68 -29.88 32.57
CA LEU A 62 -75.87 -28.62 31.85
C LEU A 62 -75.28 -27.44 32.62
N LEU A 63 -75.55 -27.33 33.92
CA LEU A 63 -74.95 -26.31 34.79
C LEU A 63 -73.43 -26.34 34.74
N ARG A 64 -72.81 -27.53 34.76
CA ARG A 64 -71.36 -27.66 34.67
C ARG A 64 -70.82 -27.19 33.32
N VAL A 65 -71.47 -27.53 32.21
CA VAL A 65 -71.07 -27.07 30.87
C VAL A 65 -71.23 -25.55 30.73
N LEU A 66 -72.37 -25.00 31.17
CA LEU A 66 -72.67 -23.57 31.12
C LEU A 66 -71.75 -22.72 31.99
N SER A 67 -71.13 -23.31 33.03
CA SER A 67 -70.17 -22.62 33.89
C SER A 67 -68.89 -22.17 33.16
N PHE A 68 -68.50 -22.87 32.09
CA PHE A 68 -67.30 -22.58 31.30
C PHE A 68 -67.56 -21.63 30.11
N LEU A 69 -68.81 -21.34 29.79
CA LEU A 69 -69.18 -20.45 28.70
C LEU A 69 -69.01 -18.98 29.10
N GLU A 70 -68.58 -18.14 28.16
CA GLU A 70 -68.49 -16.71 28.38
C GLU A 70 -69.90 -16.07 28.44
N VAL A 71 -70.01 -14.86 29.01
CA VAL A 71 -71.28 -14.12 29.10
C VAL A 71 -72.02 -14.00 27.76
N PRO A 72 -71.39 -13.67 26.61
CA PRO A 72 -72.08 -13.63 25.32
C PRO A 72 -72.59 -14.99 24.87
N ASP A 73 -71.83 -16.06 25.09
CA ASP A 73 -72.22 -17.40 24.63
C ASP A 73 -73.37 -17.96 25.48
N LEU A 74 -73.36 -17.70 26.79
CA LEU A 74 -74.46 -18.06 27.67
C LEU A 74 -75.77 -17.35 27.27
N LEU A 75 -75.68 -16.09 26.83
CA LEU A 75 -76.83 -15.33 26.32
C LEU A 75 -77.35 -15.91 25.00
N GLN A 76 -76.48 -16.45 24.14
CA GLN A 76 -76.94 -17.13 22.92
C GLN A 76 -77.66 -18.43 23.28
N VAL A 77 -77.11 -19.22 24.21
CA VAL A 77 -77.69 -20.49 24.65
C VAL A 77 -79.09 -20.27 25.26
N SER A 78 -79.28 -19.25 26.10
CA SER A 78 -80.59 -18.93 26.70
C SER A 78 -81.68 -18.50 25.70
N ARG A 79 -81.29 -18.17 24.47
CA ARG A 79 -82.23 -17.81 23.39
C ARG A 79 -82.69 -19.00 22.56
N THR A 80 -82.00 -20.14 22.67
CA THR A 80 -82.29 -21.34 21.86
C THR A 80 -83.40 -22.21 22.44
N SER A 81 -83.53 -22.31 23.77
CA SER A 81 -84.54 -23.11 24.45
C SER A 81 -84.97 -22.47 25.78
N HIS A 82 -86.21 -22.75 26.21
CA HIS A 82 -86.74 -22.31 27.49
C HIS A 82 -86.05 -23.03 28.66
N ALA A 83 -85.80 -24.33 28.54
CA ALA A 83 -85.11 -25.09 29.58
C ALA A 83 -83.68 -24.56 29.82
N LEU A 84 -82.95 -24.24 28.73
CA LEU A 84 -81.62 -23.65 28.82
C LEU A 84 -81.63 -22.21 29.32
N ARG A 85 -82.72 -21.47 29.11
CA ARG A 85 -82.91 -20.14 29.68
C ARG A 85 -83.02 -20.19 31.20
N ASP A 86 -83.82 -21.12 31.71
CA ASP A 86 -84.02 -21.27 33.16
C ASP A 86 -82.71 -21.68 33.85
N ILE A 87 -81.95 -22.61 33.25
CA ILE A 87 -80.64 -23.03 33.76
C ILE A 87 -79.59 -21.90 33.61
N ALA A 88 -79.61 -21.15 32.51
CA ALA A 88 -78.69 -20.01 32.33
C ALA A 88 -78.95 -18.86 33.31
N CYS A 89 -80.19 -18.74 33.81
CA CYS A 89 -80.59 -17.77 34.82
C CYS A 89 -80.53 -18.33 36.26
N ASP A 90 -80.07 -19.56 36.45
CA ASP A 90 -79.96 -20.20 37.76
C ASP A 90 -78.95 -19.47 38.66
N PRO A 91 -79.32 -19.09 39.91
CA PRO A 91 -78.39 -18.50 40.86
C PRO A 91 -77.18 -19.39 41.17
N LEU A 92 -77.31 -20.72 41.14
CA LEU A 92 -76.21 -21.65 41.40
C LEU A 92 -75.13 -21.57 40.30
N LEU A 93 -75.55 -21.45 39.04
CA LEU A 93 -74.64 -21.22 37.92
C LEU A 93 -73.85 -19.93 38.11
N HIS A 94 -74.53 -18.86 38.53
CA HIS A 94 -73.90 -17.57 38.75
C HIS A 94 -72.88 -17.61 39.89
N LEU A 95 -73.19 -18.30 40.99
CA LEU A 95 -72.28 -18.48 42.13
C LEU A 95 -71.03 -19.29 41.73
N GLU A 96 -71.18 -20.39 41.00
CA GLU A 96 -70.05 -21.19 40.51
C GLU A 96 -69.15 -20.38 39.58
N ARG A 97 -69.74 -19.60 38.66
CA ARG A 97 -68.97 -18.72 37.75
C ARG A 97 -68.25 -17.61 38.51
N LEU A 98 -68.87 -17.03 39.54
CA LEU A 98 -68.24 -16.04 40.39
C LEU A 98 -67.07 -16.64 41.17
N HIS A 99 -67.23 -17.85 41.73
CA HIS A 99 -66.17 -18.55 42.43
C HIS A 99 -65.00 -18.89 41.48
N HIS A 100 -65.28 -19.42 40.29
CA HIS A 100 -64.28 -19.73 39.29
C HIS A 100 -63.55 -18.47 38.80
N ALA A 101 -64.27 -17.38 38.55
CA ALA A 101 -63.67 -16.10 38.17
C ALA A 101 -62.78 -15.54 39.29
N SER A 102 -63.23 -15.59 40.55
CA SER A 102 -62.45 -15.19 41.72
C SER A 102 -61.15 -15.99 41.84
N TYR A 103 -61.23 -17.33 41.73
CA TYR A 103 -60.07 -18.21 41.76
C TYR A 103 -59.09 -17.94 40.61
N THR A 104 -59.61 -17.79 39.39
CA THR A 104 -58.82 -17.51 38.18
C THR A 104 -58.13 -16.15 38.29
N LEU A 105 -58.84 -15.12 38.76
CA LEU A 105 -58.26 -13.79 38.97
C LEU A 105 -57.17 -13.81 40.04
N SER A 106 -57.40 -14.51 41.16
CA SER A 106 -56.40 -14.65 42.23
C SER A 106 -55.10 -15.27 41.72
N THR A 107 -55.20 -16.36 40.94
CA THR A 107 -54.02 -17.03 40.37
C THR A 107 -53.32 -16.21 39.28
N LEU A 108 -54.07 -15.55 38.38
CA LEU A 108 -53.49 -14.73 37.31
C LEU A 108 -52.86 -13.43 37.83
N LEU A 109 -53.47 -12.79 38.83
CA LEU A 109 -52.91 -11.58 39.44
C LEU A 109 -51.61 -11.89 40.20
N ALA A 110 -51.51 -13.04 40.86
CA ALA A 110 -50.29 -13.48 41.51
C ALA A 110 -49.12 -13.75 40.53
N ARG A 111 -49.43 -14.22 39.31
CA ARG A 111 -48.43 -14.47 38.24
C ARG A 111 -48.11 -13.25 37.39
N ARG A 112 -48.74 -12.10 37.66
CA ARG A 112 -48.57 -10.89 36.85
C ARG A 112 -47.13 -10.37 36.92
N PRO A 113 -46.49 -10.05 35.77
CA PRO A 113 -45.17 -9.45 35.79
C PRO A 113 -45.20 -8.07 36.46
N SER A 114 -44.14 -7.74 37.19
CA SER A 114 -43.99 -6.44 37.83
C SER A 114 -43.94 -5.32 36.78
N LYS A 115 -44.35 -4.12 37.18
CA LYS A 115 -44.35 -2.94 36.30
C LYS A 115 -42.97 -2.65 35.70
N SER A 116 -41.89 -2.87 36.46
CA SER A 116 -40.50 -2.67 35.99
C SER A 116 -40.05 -3.68 34.93
N SER A 117 -40.67 -4.86 34.87
CA SER A 117 -40.39 -5.86 33.82
C SER A 117 -41.02 -5.47 32.49
N ILE A 118 -42.23 -4.88 32.53
CA ILE A 118 -43.00 -4.49 31.33
C ILE A 118 -42.70 -3.06 30.84
N SER A 119 -41.90 -2.30 31.61
CA SER A 119 -41.54 -0.92 31.31
C SER A 119 -40.07 -0.80 30.89
N PRO A 120 -39.67 0.31 30.24
CA PRO A 120 -38.26 0.58 29.95
C PRO A 120 -37.41 0.57 31.22
N PRO A 121 -36.17 0.04 31.16
CA PRO A 121 -35.40 -0.34 29.98
C PRO A 121 -35.63 -1.80 29.50
N ASN A 122 -36.35 -2.61 30.27
CA ASN A 122 -36.44 -4.06 30.03
C ASN A 122 -37.37 -4.40 28.87
N SER A 123 -38.49 -3.69 28.74
CA SER A 123 -39.40 -3.85 27.60
C SER A 123 -40.19 -2.59 27.32
N TRP A 124 -40.84 -2.56 26.16
CA TRP A 124 -41.57 -1.41 25.64
C TRP A 124 -43.08 -1.64 25.62
N ILE A 125 -43.59 -2.50 26.51
CA ILE A 125 -45.01 -2.89 26.56
C ILE A 125 -45.82 -1.80 27.27
N TRP A 126 -45.36 -1.34 28.44
CA TRP A 126 -45.98 -0.26 29.18
C TRP A 126 -45.15 1.01 29.08
N LEU A 127 -45.74 2.10 28.58
CA LEU A 127 -45.10 3.40 28.49
C LEU A 127 -45.86 4.44 29.31
N SER A 128 -45.14 5.16 30.17
CA SER A 128 -45.65 6.39 30.77
C SER A 128 -45.69 7.52 29.74
N LYS A 129 -46.42 8.60 30.05
CA LYS A 129 -46.39 9.85 29.28
C LYS A 129 -44.96 10.36 29.07
N THR A 130 -44.11 10.26 30.10
CA THR A 130 -42.70 10.64 30.05
C THR A 130 -41.89 9.77 29.09
N ASN A 131 -42.13 8.45 29.05
CA ASN A 131 -41.45 7.55 28.10
C ASN A 131 -41.85 7.85 26.65
N VAL A 132 -43.11 8.19 26.41
CA VAL A 132 -43.59 8.58 25.07
C VAL A 132 -42.91 9.87 24.60
N LEU A 133 -42.89 10.91 25.46
CA LEU A 133 -42.22 12.18 25.15
C LEU A 133 -40.71 12.00 24.96
N SER A 134 -40.04 11.25 25.86
CA SER A 134 -38.63 10.92 25.75
C SER A 134 -38.30 10.24 24.42
N ARG A 135 -39.16 9.33 23.95
CA ARG A 135 -38.99 8.65 22.65
C ARG A 135 -39.18 9.60 21.47
N GLN A 136 -40.13 10.53 21.55
CA GLN A 136 -40.32 11.55 20.51
C GLN A 136 -39.09 12.46 20.40
N ILE A 137 -38.56 12.93 21.54
CA ILE A 137 -37.34 13.72 21.60
C ILE A 137 -36.15 12.91 21.10
N SER A 138 -36.01 11.64 21.51
CA SER A 138 -34.92 10.77 21.05
C SER A 138 -34.96 10.60 19.53
N LYS A 139 -36.16 10.41 18.95
CA LYS A 139 -36.34 10.33 17.50
C LYS A 139 -35.99 11.63 16.79
N SER A 140 -36.39 12.79 17.34
CA SER A 140 -36.05 14.08 16.73
C SER A 140 -34.55 14.33 16.76
N LEU A 141 -33.88 14.03 17.88
CA LEU A 141 -32.42 14.13 18.00
C LEU A 141 -31.69 13.18 17.05
N ILE A 142 -32.15 11.92 16.93
CA ILE A 142 -31.59 10.97 15.95
C ILE A 142 -31.77 11.50 14.52
N ARG A 143 -32.93 12.06 14.19
CA ARG A 143 -33.19 12.64 12.86
C ARG A 143 -32.25 13.81 12.56
N ILE A 144 -32.06 14.73 13.50
CA ILE A 144 -31.13 15.87 13.36
C ILE A 144 -29.69 15.38 13.19
N ARG A 145 -29.27 14.40 14.00
CA ARG A 145 -27.93 13.82 13.87
C ARG A 145 -27.75 13.13 12.51
N LEU A 146 -28.74 12.38 12.06
CA LEU A 146 -28.68 11.70 10.77
C LEU A 146 -28.65 12.69 9.61
N SER A 147 -29.45 13.76 9.62
CA SER A 147 -29.41 14.77 8.56
C SER A 147 -28.02 15.41 8.46
N HIS A 148 -27.45 15.83 9.59
CA HIS A 148 -26.10 16.42 9.63
C HIS A 148 -25.02 15.43 9.15
N ASN A 149 -25.10 14.15 9.54
CA ASN A 149 -24.13 13.14 9.07
C ASN A 149 -24.30 12.79 7.58
N LEU A 150 -25.52 12.87 7.04
CA LEU A 150 -25.78 12.63 5.63
C LEU A 150 -25.32 13.81 4.76
N GLU A 151 -25.39 15.05 5.26
CA GLU A 151 -24.84 16.24 4.60
C GLU A 151 -23.32 16.16 4.46
N HIS A 152 -22.63 15.70 5.50
CA HIS A 152 -21.17 15.52 5.48
C HIS A 152 -20.71 14.14 4.99
N ARG A 153 -21.59 13.40 4.31
CA ARG A 153 -21.26 12.06 3.83
C ARG A 153 -20.19 12.14 2.74
N PRO A 154 -18.99 11.53 2.91
CA PRO A 154 -17.97 11.50 1.87
C PRO A 154 -18.46 10.73 0.64
N SER A 155 -17.96 11.11 -0.53
CA SER A 155 -18.34 10.42 -1.76
C SER A 155 -17.79 8.99 -1.77
N PRO A 156 -18.45 8.04 -2.47
CA PRO A 156 -17.91 6.67 -2.62
C PRO A 156 -16.50 6.66 -3.22
N TYR A 157 -16.18 7.62 -4.09
CA TYR A 157 -14.85 7.76 -4.68
C TYR A 157 -13.79 8.11 -3.62
N ASP A 158 -14.08 9.05 -2.71
CA ASP A 158 -13.16 9.41 -1.62
C ASP A 158 -12.90 8.22 -0.69
N LEU A 159 -13.90 7.35 -0.48
CA LEU A 159 -13.75 6.13 0.32
C LEU A 159 -12.84 5.10 -0.37
N VAL A 160 -12.85 5.05 -1.71
CA VAL A 160 -11.93 4.19 -2.48
C VAL A 160 -10.51 4.74 -2.46
N GLN A 161 -10.35 6.06 -2.61
CA GLN A 161 -9.02 6.70 -2.51
C GLN A 161 -8.39 6.46 -1.14
N ARG A 162 -9.20 6.45 -0.07
CA ARG A 162 -8.78 6.12 1.30
C ARG A 162 -8.66 4.61 1.57
N ALA A 163 -8.87 3.76 0.57
CA ALA A 163 -8.85 2.30 0.69
C ALA A 163 -9.83 1.72 1.73
N ILE A 164 -10.89 2.44 2.07
CA ILE A 164 -11.96 1.97 2.97
C ILE A 164 -12.93 1.09 2.17
N LEU A 165 -13.32 1.58 0.99
CA LEU A 165 -14.18 0.86 0.08
C LEU A 165 -13.35 0.27 -1.08
N PRO A 166 -13.60 -0.97 -1.52
CA PRO A 166 -13.02 -1.49 -2.74
C PRO A 166 -13.51 -0.70 -3.97
N SER A 167 -12.64 -0.50 -4.97
CA SER A 167 -13.00 0.18 -6.22
C SER A 167 -14.14 -0.50 -6.98
N ALA A 168 -14.37 -1.79 -6.75
CA ALA A 168 -15.50 -2.51 -7.31
C ALA A 168 -16.87 -2.02 -6.79
N CYS A 169 -16.95 -1.38 -5.61
CA CYS A 169 -18.22 -0.98 -4.96
C CYS A 169 -18.65 0.47 -5.22
N THR A 170 -18.04 1.18 -6.16
CA THR A 170 -18.28 2.64 -6.33
C THR A 170 -19.64 2.98 -6.92
N SER A 171 -20.29 2.06 -7.64
CA SER A 171 -21.57 2.29 -8.29
C SER A 171 -22.50 1.09 -8.16
N TYR A 172 -23.79 1.35 -8.28
CA TYR A 172 -24.85 0.33 -8.25
C TYR A 172 -24.71 -0.72 -9.37
N SER A 173 -23.94 -0.43 -10.41
CA SER A 173 -23.63 -1.30 -11.55
C SER A 173 -22.28 -2.04 -11.40
N SER A 174 -21.77 -2.20 -10.18
CA SER A 174 -20.51 -2.90 -9.93
C SER A 174 -20.46 -4.24 -10.65
N HIS A 175 -19.38 -4.49 -11.41
CA HIS A 175 -19.16 -5.75 -12.13
C HIS A 175 -19.08 -6.98 -11.20
N VAL A 176 -18.87 -6.76 -9.90
CA VAL A 176 -18.73 -7.80 -8.89
C VAL A 176 -19.69 -7.53 -7.74
N SER A 177 -20.53 -8.51 -7.42
CA SER A 177 -21.42 -8.44 -6.26
C SER A 177 -20.64 -8.23 -4.96
N PRO A 178 -21.13 -7.39 -4.02
CA PRO A 178 -20.47 -7.15 -2.73
C PRO A 178 -20.10 -8.42 -1.95
N VAL A 179 -20.92 -9.47 -2.08
CA VAL A 179 -20.71 -10.76 -1.42
C VAL A 179 -19.46 -11.49 -1.94
N LEU A 180 -19.08 -11.27 -3.20
CA LEU A 180 -17.98 -11.97 -3.87
C LEU A 180 -16.65 -11.21 -3.83
N ILE A 181 -16.62 -9.98 -3.31
CA ILE A 181 -15.40 -9.16 -3.37
C ILE A 181 -14.26 -9.79 -2.58
N GLN A 182 -14.57 -10.38 -1.43
CA GLN A 182 -13.56 -11.04 -0.62
C GLN A 182 -12.96 -12.26 -1.34
N SER A 183 -13.79 -13.06 -2.01
CA SER A 183 -13.31 -14.24 -2.76
C SER A 183 -12.52 -13.81 -4.00
N GLN A 184 -12.96 -12.78 -4.73
CA GLN A 184 -12.24 -12.19 -5.84
C GLN A 184 -10.86 -11.69 -5.40
N GLN A 185 -10.77 -10.92 -4.31
CA GLN A 185 -9.52 -10.41 -3.77
C GLN A 185 -8.60 -11.53 -3.28
N ALA A 186 -9.14 -12.61 -2.70
CA ALA A 186 -8.36 -13.77 -2.32
C ALA A 186 -7.73 -14.45 -3.54
N VAL A 187 -8.51 -14.62 -4.62
CA VAL A 187 -8.01 -15.19 -5.89
C VAL A 187 -6.96 -14.28 -6.52
N GLN A 188 -7.19 -12.96 -6.56
CA GLN A 188 -6.21 -12.00 -7.07
C GLN A 188 -4.90 -12.03 -6.29
N ARG A 189 -4.97 -12.05 -4.94
CA ARG A 189 -3.79 -12.18 -4.09
C ARG A 189 -3.04 -13.48 -4.35
N ARG A 190 -3.74 -14.59 -4.52
CA ARG A 190 -3.12 -15.88 -4.87
C ARG A 190 -2.43 -15.82 -6.23
N LYS A 191 -3.09 -15.29 -7.27
CA LYS A 191 -2.47 -15.10 -8.60
C LYS A 191 -1.21 -14.23 -8.53
N LEU A 192 -1.24 -13.15 -7.75
CA LEU A 192 -0.06 -12.30 -7.53
C LEU A 192 1.05 -13.03 -6.79
N LYS A 193 0.72 -13.80 -5.75
CA LYS A 193 1.68 -14.61 -4.99
C LYS A 193 2.35 -15.66 -5.88
N ASP A 194 1.56 -16.39 -6.66
CA ASP A 194 2.06 -17.43 -7.56
C ASP A 194 2.90 -16.81 -8.70
N GLY A 195 2.45 -15.68 -9.24
CA GLY A 195 3.20 -14.92 -10.23
C GLY A 195 4.53 -14.38 -9.71
N LEU A 196 4.55 -13.85 -8.49
CA LEU A 196 5.77 -13.38 -7.83
C LEU A 196 6.69 -14.55 -7.49
N GLY A 197 6.15 -15.67 -7.00
CA GLY A 197 6.91 -16.89 -6.72
C GLY A 197 7.70 -17.34 -7.94
N ARG A 198 7.04 -17.50 -9.09
CA ARG A 198 7.70 -17.85 -10.36
C ARG A 198 8.77 -16.82 -10.80
N LYS A 199 8.53 -15.53 -10.58
CA LYS A 199 9.50 -14.48 -10.89
C LYS A 199 10.72 -14.54 -9.97
N LEU A 200 10.53 -14.90 -8.71
CA LEU A 200 11.61 -15.05 -7.73
C LEU A 200 12.41 -16.33 -7.95
N GLU A 201 11.79 -17.41 -8.39
CA GLU A 201 12.49 -18.65 -8.78
C GLU A 201 13.47 -18.41 -9.94
N ARG A 202 13.07 -17.60 -10.93
CA ARG A 202 13.90 -17.21 -12.08
C ARG A 202 14.75 -15.98 -11.81
N ARG A 203 14.95 -15.60 -10.53
CA ARG A 203 15.72 -14.41 -10.19
C ARG A 203 17.18 -14.59 -10.64
N PRO A 204 17.70 -13.73 -11.53
CA PRO A 204 19.10 -13.81 -11.93
C PRO A 204 20.02 -13.54 -10.74
N SER A 205 21.15 -14.24 -10.72
CA SER A 205 22.19 -14.00 -9.72
C SER A 205 22.79 -12.60 -9.88
N VAL A 206 23.39 -12.09 -8.80
CA VAL A 206 24.07 -10.79 -8.83
C VAL A 206 25.22 -10.80 -9.86
N SER A 207 25.95 -11.91 -9.99
CA SER A 207 27.01 -12.05 -10.99
C SER A 207 26.49 -11.94 -12.42
N SER A 208 25.33 -12.51 -12.72
CA SER A 208 24.67 -12.40 -14.03
C SER A 208 24.24 -10.95 -14.32
N LEU A 209 23.77 -10.21 -13.31
CA LEU A 209 23.44 -8.79 -13.46
C LEU A 209 24.67 -7.90 -13.69
N VAL A 210 25.82 -8.28 -13.13
CA VAL A 210 27.11 -7.63 -13.36
C VAL A 210 27.61 -7.90 -14.78
N SER A 211 27.54 -9.15 -15.25
CA SER A 211 27.95 -9.50 -16.62
C SER A 211 27.09 -8.81 -17.68
N MET A 212 25.81 -8.55 -17.38
CA MET A 212 24.92 -7.75 -18.24
C MET A 212 25.08 -6.23 -18.06
N ASN A 213 26.05 -5.76 -17.27
CA ASN A 213 26.30 -4.35 -16.98
C ASN A 213 25.09 -3.57 -16.43
N ILE A 214 24.14 -4.27 -15.78
CA ILE A 214 22.98 -3.67 -15.11
C ILE A 214 23.38 -3.15 -13.73
N ILE A 215 24.22 -3.92 -13.03
CA ILE A 215 24.76 -3.57 -11.72
C ILE A 215 26.28 -3.38 -11.82
N PRO A 216 26.86 -2.30 -11.27
CA PRO A 216 28.30 -2.14 -11.10
C PRO A 216 28.92 -3.28 -10.30
N GLU A 217 30.11 -3.74 -10.69
CA GLU A 217 30.87 -4.70 -9.86
C GLU A 217 31.09 -4.19 -8.43
N GLU A 218 31.31 -2.87 -8.32
CA GLU A 218 31.51 -2.14 -7.08
C GLU A 218 30.36 -2.31 -6.07
N CYS A 219 29.12 -2.44 -6.57
CA CYS A 219 27.94 -2.68 -5.74
C CYS A 219 27.82 -4.15 -5.32
N ALA A 220 28.19 -5.07 -6.21
CA ALA A 220 28.07 -6.51 -5.96
C ALA A 220 29.01 -6.98 -4.84
N ARG A 221 30.22 -6.39 -4.76
CA ARG A 221 31.22 -6.74 -3.74
C ARG A 221 30.99 -6.06 -2.38
N ARG A 222 29.91 -5.27 -2.22
CA ARG A 222 29.61 -4.44 -1.03
C ARG A 222 30.69 -3.41 -0.68
N ASN A 223 31.63 -3.13 -1.59
CA ASN A 223 32.71 -2.17 -1.35
C ASN A 223 32.19 -0.72 -1.28
N ILE A 224 31.11 -0.41 -2.00
CA ILE A 224 30.48 0.92 -2.01
C ILE A 224 28.96 0.80 -1.83
N SER A 225 28.39 1.68 -1.01
CA SER A 225 26.94 1.80 -0.83
C SER A 225 26.23 2.22 -2.13
N PRO A 226 25.11 1.60 -2.51
CA PRO A 226 24.32 1.96 -3.71
C PRO A 226 23.99 3.45 -3.81
N ALA A 227 23.83 4.14 -2.67
CA ALA A 227 23.51 5.57 -2.63
C ALA A 227 24.63 6.47 -3.20
N ILE A 228 25.90 6.05 -3.10
CA ILE A 228 27.07 6.88 -3.44
C ILE A 228 27.60 6.56 -4.85
N VAL A 229 27.21 5.41 -5.41
CA VAL A 229 27.75 4.88 -6.66
C VAL A 229 27.55 5.82 -7.84
N ALA A 230 26.39 6.47 -7.93
CA ALA A 230 26.11 7.44 -8.99
C ALA A 230 27.07 8.65 -8.92
N THR A 231 27.27 9.20 -7.72
CA THR A 231 28.18 10.33 -7.47
C THR A 231 29.62 9.95 -7.74
N ARG A 232 30.06 8.80 -7.22
CA ARG A 232 31.41 8.28 -7.46
C ARG A 232 31.68 8.07 -8.95
N ARG A 233 30.77 7.43 -9.70
CA ARG A 233 30.91 7.27 -11.15
C ARG A 233 30.89 8.59 -11.91
N LYS A 234 30.15 9.59 -11.44
CA LYS A 234 30.21 10.94 -12.02
C LYS A 234 31.58 11.56 -11.81
N VAL A 235 32.11 11.51 -10.59
CA VAL A 235 33.46 12.02 -10.27
C VAL A 235 34.53 11.28 -11.07
N ILE A 236 34.45 9.95 -11.17
CA ILE A 236 35.37 9.15 -11.98
C ILE A 236 35.31 9.59 -13.45
N ARG A 237 34.11 9.74 -14.03
CA ARG A 237 33.96 10.21 -15.42
C ARG A 237 34.55 11.60 -15.63
N GLU A 238 34.32 12.55 -14.73
CA GLU A 238 34.90 13.89 -14.85
C GLU A 238 36.42 13.85 -14.67
N SER A 239 36.93 13.09 -13.69
CA SER A 239 38.37 12.93 -13.50
C SER A 239 39.07 12.27 -14.70
N LEU A 240 38.39 11.34 -15.39
CA LEU A 240 38.88 10.74 -16.63
C LEU A 240 38.88 11.73 -17.78
N LYS A 241 37.86 12.59 -17.90
CA LYS A 241 37.82 13.66 -18.89
C LYS A 241 38.92 14.69 -18.65
N ASP A 242 39.13 15.10 -17.41
CA ASP A 242 40.19 16.03 -17.01
C ASP A 242 41.58 15.44 -17.29
N GLY A 243 41.78 14.17 -16.93
CA GLY A 243 43.01 13.45 -17.22
C GLY A 243 43.29 13.33 -18.73
N LEU A 244 42.27 13.02 -19.53
CA LEU A 244 42.37 12.96 -20.99
C LEU A 244 42.69 14.34 -21.60
N ARG A 245 42.03 15.40 -21.14
CA ARG A 245 42.34 16.78 -21.57
C ARG A 245 43.82 17.11 -21.33
N GLY A 246 44.29 16.93 -20.10
CA GLY A 246 45.68 17.19 -19.76
C GLY A 246 46.68 16.32 -20.54
N TRP A 247 46.35 15.05 -20.80
CA TRP A 247 47.19 14.17 -21.63
C TRP A 247 47.27 14.62 -23.09
N VAL A 248 46.14 15.01 -23.68
CA VAL A 248 46.09 15.54 -25.06
C VAL A 248 46.84 16.86 -25.16
N GLU A 249 46.64 17.77 -24.21
CA GLU A 249 47.36 19.05 -24.14
C GLU A 249 48.86 18.84 -23.98
N GLY A 250 49.28 17.95 -23.08
CA GLY A 250 50.69 17.59 -22.89
C GLY A 250 51.33 17.00 -24.16
N ARG A 251 50.61 16.16 -24.90
CA ARG A 251 51.04 15.65 -26.22
C ARG A 251 51.13 16.76 -27.26
N GLY A 252 50.19 17.71 -27.24
CA GLY A 252 50.21 18.90 -28.09
C GLY A 252 51.42 19.79 -27.81
N ILE A 253 51.69 20.09 -26.54
CA ILE A 253 52.85 20.86 -26.10
C ILE A 253 54.15 20.14 -26.46
N GLN A 254 54.22 18.82 -26.28
CA GLN A 254 55.40 18.04 -26.63
C GLN A 254 55.64 17.99 -28.15
N ALA A 255 54.57 17.93 -28.95
CA ALA A 255 54.65 18.04 -30.40
C ALA A 255 55.11 19.44 -30.85
N GLN A 256 54.60 20.50 -30.20
CA GLN A 256 55.06 21.87 -30.44
C GLN A 256 56.52 22.07 -30.03
N LYS A 257 56.93 21.51 -28.89
CA LYS A 257 58.33 21.54 -28.44
C LYS A 257 59.24 20.81 -29.41
N ARG A 258 58.85 19.64 -29.93
CA ARG A 258 59.62 18.95 -30.98
C ARG A 258 59.75 19.80 -32.24
N LYS A 259 58.68 20.45 -32.69
CA LYS A 259 58.75 21.38 -33.82
C LYS A 259 59.65 22.59 -33.52
N ALA A 260 59.60 23.12 -32.30
CA ALA A 260 60.46 24.24 -31.89
C ALA A 260 61.93 23.82 -31.81
N ASP A 261 62.23 22.65 -31.23
CA ASP A 261 63.58 22.07 -31.18
C ASP A 261 64.09 21.76 -32.60
N GLU A 262 63.23 21.31 -33.52
CA GLU A 262 63.53 21.14 -34.94
C GLU A 262 63.86 22.49 -35.62
N MET A 263 63.06 23.53 -35.39
CA MET A 263 63.31 24.89 -35.90
C MET A 263 64.62 25.47 -35.34
N GLU A 264 64.86 25.33 -34.03
CA GLU A 264 66.09 25.78 -33.38
C GLU A 264 67.31 24.98 -33.88
N ALA A 265 67.17 23.68 -34.17
CA ALA A 265 68.22 22.89 -34.79
C ALA A 265 68.53 23.38 -36.22
N VAL A 266 67.51 23.72 -37.01
CA VAL A 266 67.69 24.33 -38.34
C VAL A 266 68.41 25.67 -38.22
N GLU A 267 68.04 26.52 -37.27
CA GLU A 267 68.73 27.80 -37.01
C GLU A 267 70.19 27.60 -36.54
N LYS A 268 70.44 26.63 -35.66
CA LYS A 268 71.82 26.29 -35.25
C LYS A 268 72.63 25.74 -36.41
N ILE A 269 72.02 25.03 -37.36
CA ILE A 269 72.66 24.57 -38.60
C ILE A 269 72.97 25.75 -39.52
N THR A 270 72.05 26.71 -39.68
CA THR A 270 72.30 27.91 -40.51
C THR A 270 73.39 28.79 -39.91
N VAL A 271 73.40 29.02 -38.59
CA VAL A 271 74.47 29.75 -37.90
C VAL A 271 75.79 29.01 -38.00
N LYS A 272 75.84 27.68 -37.78
CA LYS A 272 77.07 26.88 -38.00
C LYS A 272 77.57 26.98 -39.45
N ASN A 273 76.68 26.98 -40.43
CA ASN A 273 77.06 27.16 -41.83
C ASN A 273 77.58 28.57 -42.10
N LEU A 274 77.00 29.61 -41.47
CA LEU A 274 77.51 30.98 -41.53
C LEU A 274 78.90 31.09 -40.91
N VAL A 275 79.10 30.54 -39.71
CA VAL A 275 80.39 30.53 -39.01
C VAL A 275 81.44 29.75 -39.81
N ARG A 276 81.08 28.60 -40.40
CA ARG A 276 81.97 27.85 -41.31
C ARG A 276 82.33 28.66 -42.55
N ARG A 277 81.37 29.35 -43.16
CA ARG A 277 81.63 30.24 -44.30
C ARG A 277 82.52 31.42 -43.91
N PHE A 278 82.31 32.01 -42.74
CA PHE A 278 83.12 33.13 -42.25
C PHE A 278 84.54 32.69 -41.88
N ALA A 279 84.70 31.54 -41.21
CA ALA A 279 86.00 30.95 -40.90
C ALA A 279 86.75 30.50 -42.17
N ALA A 280 86.05 29.96 -43.17
CA ALA A 280 86.63 29.66 -44.48
C ALA A 280 87.05 30.94 -45.22
N ARG A 281 86.26 32.02 -45.13
CA ARG A 281 86.63 33.34 -45.67
C ARG A 281 87.85 33.92 -44.97
N LYS A 282 87.92 33.80 -43.64
CA LYS A 282 89.07 34.25 -42.84
C LYS A 282 90.32 33.43 -43.14
N LEU A 283 90.22 32.10 -43.25
CA LEU A 283 91.32 31.24 -43.69
C LEU A 283 91.76 31.54 -45.13
N ALA A 284 90.83 31.85 -46.04
CA ALA A 284 91.15 32.26 -47.40
C ALA A 284 91.84 33.64 -47.44
N GLN A 285 91.48 34.56 -46.55
CA GLN A 285 92.17 35.85 -46.37
C GLN A 285 93.56 35.66 -45.74
N ASP A 286 93.71 34.77 -44.76
CA ASP A 286 95.01 34.42 -44.17
C ASP A 286 95.92 33.73 -45.19
N LEU A 287 95.36 32.89 -46.09
CA LEU A 287 96.08 32.28 -47.21
C LEU A 287 96.41 33.29 -48.33
N ALA A 288 95.51 34.23 -48.62
CA ALA A 288 95.75 35.29 -49.60
C ALA A 288 96.76 36.35 -49.08
N GLY A 289 96.84 36.55 -47.76
CA GLY A 289 97.87 37.38 -47.12
C GLY A 289 99.25 36.73 -47.06
N GLN A 290 99.36 35.43 -47.36
CA GLN A 290 100.62 34.67 -47.43
C GLN A 290 101.14 34.50 -48.87
N SER A 291 100.68 35.32 -49.83
CA SER A 291 101.25 35.35 -51.18
C SER A 291 102.50 36.24 -51.30
N ASN A 292 103.33 36.29 -50.26
CA ASN A 292 104.71 36.71 -50.39
C ASN A 292 105.53 36.04 -49.29
N THR A 293 106.53 35.25 -49.70
CA THR A 293 107.58 34.58 -48.90
C THR A 293 107.32 33.16 -48.36
N ARG A 294 107.84 32.19 -49.14
CA ARG A 294 108.59 30.94 -48.84
C ARG A 294 108.19 30.01 -47.67
N GLN A 295 108.03 28.73 -48.05
CA GLN A 295 108.33 27.46 -47.35
C GLN A 295 107.81 27.31 -45.90
N LEU A 296 106.72 26.55 -45.74
CA LEU A 296 106.24 26.07 -44.44
C LEU A 296 106.30 24.54 -44.38
N ASP A 297 106.84 24.08 -43.25
CA ASP A 297 107.20 22.70 -42.91
C ASP A 297 105.97 21.76 -42.81
N PRO A 298 105.98 20.57 -43.45
CA PRO A 298 104.84 19.62 -43.46
C PRO A 298 104.36 19.19 -42.05
N LEU A 299 105.27 19.14 -41.07
CA LEU A 299 105.00 18.67 -39.71
C LEU A 299 104.10 19.61 -38.89
N MET A 300 104.17 20.93 -39.12
CA MET A 300 103.35 21.91 -38.38
C MET A 300 101.90 21.95 -38.88
N LEU A 301 101.70 21.66 -40.17
CA LEU A 301 100.38 21.55 -40.78
C LEU A 301 99.66 20.28 -40.30
N GLU A 302 100.41 19.20 -40.12
CA GLU A 302 99.90 17.94 -39.57
C GLU A 302 99.57 18.04 -38.08
N LYS A 303 100.40 18.73 -37.28
CA LYS A 303 100.15 18.99 -35.85
C LYS A 303 98.88 19.82 -35.62
N ARG A 304 98.63 20.84 -36.47
CA ARG A 304 97.37 21.62 -36.45
C ARG A 304 96.15 20.79 -36.90
N ARG A 305 96.32 19.90 -37.88
CA ARG A 305 95.26 18.95 -38.30
C ARG A 305 94.95 17.92 -37.22
N ALA A 306 95.95 17.46 -36.47
CA ALA A 306 95.80 16.55 -35.34
C ALA A 306 95.08 17.20 -34.14
N GLN A 307 95.41 18.44 -33.78
CA GLN A 307 94.68 19.21 -32.76
C GLN A 307 93.19 19.42 -33.14
N ALA A 308 92.90 19.64 -34.42
CA ALA A 308 91.52 19.76 -34.92
C ALA A 308 90.75 18.42 -34.98
N ARG A 309 91.44 17.28 -34.92
CA ARG A 309 90.83 15.94 -34.76
C ARG A 309 90.58 15.64 -33.28
N TRP A 310 91.55 15.93 -32.41
CA TRP A 310 91.41 15.75 -30.96
C TRP A 310 90.24 16.53 -30.35
N GLY A 311 90.01 17.78 -30.80
CA GLY A 311 88.85 18.56 -30.36
C GLY A 311 87.49 17.97 -30.76
N ARG A 312 87.41 17.18 -31.84
CA ARG A 312 86.17 16.50 -32.26
C ARG A 312 85.90 15.23 -31.48
N GLU A 313 86.95 14.48 -31.14
CA GLU A 313 86.84 13.26 -30.35
C GLU A 313 86.43 13.55 -28.90
N VAL A 314 86.97 14.63 -28.31
CA VAL A 314 86.58 15.10 -26.97
C VAL A 314 85.11 15.57 -26.93
N GLU A 315 84.65 16.29 -27.96
CA GLU A 315 83.23 16.68 -28.04
C GLU A 315 82.29 15.48 -28.25
N LEU A 316 82.70 14.49 -29.04
CA LEU A 316 81.93 13.25 -29.22
C LEU A 316 81.84 12.44 -27.92
N ALA A 317 82.95 12.33 -27.18
CA ALA A 317 82.98 11.64 -25.88
C ALA A 317 82.07 12.32 -24.84
N LYS A 318 82.09 13.66 -24.77
CA LYS A 318 81.23 14.43 -23.86
C LYS A 318 79.73 14.27 -24.19
N LYS A 319 79.37 14.25 -25.48
CA LYS A 319 77.99 14.03 -25.93
C LYS A 319 77.48 12.62 -25.67
N ASP A 320 78.35 11.63 -25.75
CA ASP A 320 78.00 10.24 -25.43
C ASP A 320 77.87 10.03 -23.92
N GLU A 321 78.64 10.76 -23.11
CA GLU A 321 78.50 10.78 -21.65
C GLU A 321 77.20 11.47 -21.20
N GLU A 322 76.82 12.60 -21.80
CA GLU A 322 75.50 13.23 -21.60
C GLU A 322 74.34 12.33 -22.03
N ARG A 323 74.49 11.57 -23.13
CA ARG A 323 73.47 10.59 -23.56
C ARG A 323 73.35 9.41 -22.59
N ARG A 324 74.46 8.90 -22.04
CA ARG A 324 74.42 7.86 -21.00
C ARG A 324 73.80 8.38 -19.69
N ALA A 325 74.08 9.62 -19.30
CA ALA A 325 73.46 10.25 -18.14
C ALA A 325 71.94 10.44 -18.32
N ALA A 326 71.48 10.74 -19.53
CA ALA A 326 70.04 10.84 -19.85
C ALA A 326 69.31 9.48 -19.85
N MET A 327 70.00 8.37 -20.15
CA MET A 327 69.40 7.03 -20.11
C MET A 327 69.30 6.42 -18.70
N HIS A 328 70.24 6.75 -17.80
CA HIS A 328 70.23 6.27 -16.41
C HIS A 328 69.55 7.23 -15.41
N GLY A 329 69.05 8.37 -15.87
CA GLY A 329 68.26 9.29 -15.07
C GLY A 329 66.90 8.69 -14.73
N THR A 330 66.77 8.13 -13.52
CA THR A 330 65.48 7.85 -12.89
C THR A 330 64.57 9.06 -13.04
N CYS A 331 63.42 8.86 -13.66
CA CYS A 331 62.37 9.85 -13.82
C CYS A 331 61.85 10.27 -12.43
N ALA A 332 62.46 11.30 -11.85
CA ALA A 332 61.93 12.02 -10.71
C ALA A 332 60.84 12.98 -11.22
N GLN A 333 59.75 12.45 -11.76
CA GLN A 333 58.54 13.26 -11.80
C GLN A 333 58.05 13.44 -10.37
N PRO A 334 57.80 14.68 -9.92
CA PRO A 334 57.21 14.90 -8.62
C PRO A 334 55.78 14.35 -8.69
N THR A 335 55.57 13.15 -8.15
CA THR A 335 54.21 12.72 -7.82
C THR A 335 53.59 13.76 -6.90
N ARG A 336 52.27 13.97 -7.01
CA ARG A 336 51.48 14.97 -6.26
C ARG A 336 51.74 14.99 -4.74
N ALA A 337 52.23 13.89 -4.17
CA ALA A 337 52.64 13.80 -2.77
C ALA A 337 53.89 14.62 -2.42
N HIS A 338 54.78 14.89 -3.39
CA HIS A 338 56.02 15.64 -3.18
C HIS A 338 55.78 17.15 -3.12
N VAL A 339 54.81 17.65 -3.89
CA VAL A 339 54.44 19.09 -3.96
C VAL A 339 53.67 19.55 -2.71
N LEU A 340 53.01 18.64 -2.00
CA LEU A 340 52.26 18.95 -0.78
C LEU A 340 53.00 18.60 0.53
N GLY A 341 54.27 18.17 0.47
CA GLY A 341 55.06 17.82 1.66
C GLY A 341 54.60 16.55 2.41
N LEU A 342 53.66 15.77 1.86
CA LEU A 342 53.06 14.60 2.52
C LEU A 342 53.93 13.33 2.54
N LYS A 343 55.08 13.31 1.86
CA LYS A 343 55.97 12.13 1.85
C LYS A 343 56.47 11.78 3.27
N LYS A 344 56.87 12.80 4.05
CA LYS A 344 57.32 12.61 5.45
C LYS A 344 56.18 12.15 6.37
N PHE A 345 54.95 12.59 6.09
CA PHE A 345 53.76 12.19 6.86
C PHE A 345 53.46 10.70 6.69
N TRP A 346 53.42 10.20 5.45
CA TRP A 346 53.15 8.78 5.20
C TRP A 346 54.31 7.86 5.58
N GLU A 347 55.57 8.29 5.44
CA GLU A 347 56.72 7.55 5.96
C GLU A 347 56.67 7.42 7.51
N GLY A 348 56.17 8.45 8.21
CA GLY A 348 55.94 8.40 9.66
C GLY A 348 54.81 7.43 10.05
N VAL A 349 53.70 7.43 9.32
CA VAL A 349 52.55 6.53 9.56
C VAL A 349 52.93 5.06 9.30
N ILE A 350 53.70 4.78 8.24
CA ILE A 350 54.15 3.42 7.93
C ILE A 350 55.14 2.91 8.98
N ARG A 351 56.03 3.77 9.48
CA ARG A 351 56.98 3.42 10.54
C ARG A 351 56.32 3.20 11.90
N ALA A 352 55.18 3.85 12.16
CA ALA A 352 54.37 3.63 13.36
C ALA A 352 53.46 2.39 13.27
N ALA A 353 53.12 1.93 12.08
CA ALA A 353 52.28 0.75 11.87
C ALA A 353 53.07 -0.58 11.73
N GLY A 354 54.39 -0.51 11.56
CA GLY A 354 55.29 -1.66 11.42
C GLY A 354 56.16 -1.96 12.66
N GLY A 355 55.83 -1.38 13.81
CA GLY A 355 56.50 -1.60 15.10
C GLY A 355 55.59 -2.30 16.09
#